data_AF-A0AAU9FAJ3-F1
#
_entry.id   AF-A0AAU9FAJ3-F1
#
_cell.length_a   1.000
_cell.length_b   1.000
_cell.length_c   1.000
_cell.angle_alpha   90.00
_cell.angle_beta   90.00
_cell.angle_gamma   90.00
#
_symmetry.space_group_name_H-M   'P 1'
#
loop_
_entity.id
_entity.type
_entity.pdbx_description
1 polymer ?
#
loop_
_entity_poly.entity_id
_entity_poly.type
_entity_poly.pdbx_seq_one_letter_code
_entity_poly.pdbx_strand_id
1 'polypeptide(L)'
;MSPPVLYYLPPSPPCRSILLLAKMLGLDFELKIVNILEGEQLKPDFVAMNPQHCIPTMNDEGLVLWESRAILAYLVAAYGKSDELYPTDIRVRALVDQRLQFDLGTLYMRLTDYYFPTMFIGAPLDEGKRAKLSEAVGWFNTILEGRQFAAAEHFTIADLTLLVTVSQLEAFNFELRPYKHIRQWLERCKEHVAPYDYEELNGSKATLMGDMFKAKMNQAAAQ
;
A
#
# COMPACT_ATOMS: atom_id res chain seq x y z
N MET A 1 7.90 3.43 -26.95
CA MET A 1 6.83 2.75 -26.20
C MET A 1 6.01 3.83 -25.53
N SER A 2 4.69 3.72 -25.59
CA SER A 2 3.81 4.66 -24.90
C SER A 2 3.92 4.42 -23.39
N PRO A 3 3.79 5.45 -22.53
CA PRO A 3 3.78 5.22 -21.10
C PRO A 3 2.59 4.32 -20.72
N PRO A 4 2.75 3.38 -19.78
CA PRO A 4 1.61 2.60 -19.29
C PRO A 4 0.55 3.52 -18.67
N VAL A 5 -0.72 3.13 -18.75
CA VAL A 5 -1.84 3.86 -18.13
C VAL A 5 -2.08 3.31 -16.73
N LEU A 6 -2.25 4.18 -15.74
CA LEU A 6 -2.65 3.80 -14.38
C LEU A 6 -3.94 4.48 -13.98
N TYR A 7 -4.99 3.67 -13.80
CA TYR A 7 -6.25 4.08 -13.19
C TYR A 7 -6.11 4.04 -11.67
N TYR A 8 -6.24 5.19 -11.01
CA TYR A 8 -5.87 5.34 -9.61
C TYR A 8 -6.71 6.39 -8.89
N LEU A 9 -6.55 6.44 -7.56
CA LEU A 9 -7.02 7.56 -6.75
C LEU A 9 -5.90 7.92 -5.75
N PRO A 10 -5.46 9.18 -5.64
CA PRO A 10 -4.27 9.55 -4.87
C PRO A 10 -4.20 9.05 -3.41
N PRO A 11 -5.28 9.08 -2.61
CA PRO A 11 -5.24 8.61 -1.22
C PRO A 11 -5.16 7.08 -1.09
N SER A 12 -5.52 6.33 -2.14
CA SER A 12 -5.64 4.87 -2.11
C SER A 12 -4.28 4.22 -1.80
N PRO A 13 -4.12 3.53 -0.65
CA PRO A 13 -2.87 2.84 -0.29
C PRO A 13 -2.30 1.98 -1.42
N PRO A 14 -3.04 1.04 -2.04
CA PRO A 14 -2.47 0.21 -3.09
C PRO A 14 -2.01 1.02 -4.33
N CYS A 15 -2.64 2.17 -4.62
CA CYS A 15 -2.19 3.05 -5.71
C CYS A 15 -0.88 3.76 -5.36
N ARG A 16 -0.72 4.21 -4.12
CA ARG A 16 0.50 4.89 -3.64
C ARG A 16 1.74 4.02 -3.79
N SER A 17 1.61 2.71 -3.53
CA SER A 17 2.71 1.76 -3.76
C SER A 17 3.18 1.77 -5.22
N ILE A 18 2.26 1.82 -6.19
CA ILE A 18 2.62 1.85 -7.61
C ILE A 18 3.31 3.16 -7.98
N LEU A 19 2.78 4.29 -7.51
CA LEU A 19 3.36 5.61 -7.81
C LEU A 19 4.78 5.77 -7.25
N LEU A 20 5.02 5.29 -6.02
CA LEU A 20 6.37 5.29 -5.44
C LEU A 20 7.33 4.41 -6.24
N LEU A 21 6.90 3.19 -6.60
CA LEU A 21 7.74 2.31 -7.42
C LEU A 21 8.04 2.94 -8.77
N ALA A 22 7.05 3.57 -9.41
CA ALA A 22 7.22 4.26 -10.68
C ALA A 22 8.35 5.31 -10.61
N LYS A 23 8.36 6.12 -9.54
CA LYS A 23 9.44 7.09 -9.29
C LYS A 23 10.80 6.42 -9.07
N MET A 24 10.85 5.33 -8.32
CA MET A 24 12.10 4.57 -8.10
C MET A 24 12.68 3.98 -9.40
N LEU A 25 11.80 3.55 -10.32
CA LEU A 25 12.19 3.01 -11.61
C LEU A 25 12.49 4.10 -12.65
N GLY A 26 12.08 5.34 -12.40
CA GLY A 26 12.08 6.41 -13.40
C GLY A 26 11.09 6.14 -14.54
N LEU A 27 9.95 5.53 -14.22
CA LEU A 27 8.88 5.18 -15.15
C LEU A 27 7.75 6.20 -15.05
N ASP A 28 7.39 6.81 -16.17
CA ASP A 28 6.24 7.69 -16.27
C ASP A 28 4.96 6.90 -16.61
N PHE A 29 3.86 7.25 -15.96
CA PHE A 29 2.52 6.73 -16.25
C PHE A 29 1.63 7.80 -16.85
N GLU A 30 0.75 7.41 -17.78
CA GLU A 30 -0.47 8.17 -18.05
C GLU A 30 -1.46 7.95 -16.89
N LEU A 31 -1.59 8.92 -15.99
CA LEU A 31 -2.43 8.81 -14.81
C LEU A 31 -3.89 9.15 -15.11
N LYS A 32 -4.81 8.25 -14.77
CA LYS A 32 -6.27 8.44 -14.88
C LYS A 32 -6.91 8.35 -13.51
N ILE A 33 -7.45 9.47 -13.02
CA ILE A 33 -8.19 9.48 -11.77
C ILE A 33 -9.51 8.71 -11.95
N VAL A 34 -9.80 7.81 -11.01
CA VAL A 34 -11.09 7.11 -10.89
C VAL A 34 -11.64 7.39 -9.50
N ASN A 35 -12.68 8.21 -9.42
CA ASN A 35 -13.30 8.58 -8.14
C ASN A 35 -14.22 7.45 -7.64
N ILE A 36 -13.69 6.65 -6.71
CA ILE A 36 -14.44 5.50 -6.17
C ILE A 36 -15.64 5.90 -5.30
N LEU A 37 -15.62 7.13 -4.76
CA LEU A 37 -16.71 7.67 -3.94
C LEU A 37 -17.92 8.08 -4.78
N GLU A 38 -17.68 8.43 -6.04
CA GLU A 38 -18.72 8.76 -7.03
C GLU A 38 -19.10 7.54 -7.89
N GLY A 39 -18.52 6.37 -7.63
CA GLY A 39 -18.83 5.13 -8.33
C GLY A 39 -18.30 5.05 -9.76
N GLU A 40 -17.27 5.83 -10.12
CA GLU A 40 -16.74 5.86 -11.49
C GLU A 40 -16.20 4.52 -11.98
N GLN A 41 -15.67 3.70 -11.07
CA GLN A 41 -15.23 2.33 -11.33
C GLN A 41 -16.37 1.39 -11.75
N LEU A 42 -17.63 1.77 -11.50
CA LEU A 42 -18.81 0.99 -11.88
C LEU A 42 -19.32 1.31 -13.29
N LYS A 43 -18.72 2.31 -13.97
CA LYS A 43 -19.09 2.66 -15.35
C LYS A 43 -18.82 1.46 -16.28
N PRO A 44 -19.68 1.18 -17.28
CA PRO A 44 -19.57 0.00 -18.13
C PRO A 44 -18.19 -0.18 -18.77
N ASP A 45 -17.56 0.89 -19.22
CA ASP A 45 -16.24 0.85 -19.86
C ASP A 45 -15.13 0.40 -18.89
N PHE A 46 -15.21 0.82 -17.62
CA PHE A 46 -14.23 0.40 -16.61
C PHE A 46 -14.46 -1.06 -16.20
N VAL A 47 -15.71 -1.48 -16.02
CA VAL A 47 -16.09 -2.86 -15.69
C VAL A 47 -15.71 -3.82 -16.82
N ALA A 48 -15.84 -3.40 -18.08
CA ALA A 48 -15.42 -4.18 -19.24
C ALA A 48 -13.90 -4.38 -19.29
N MET A 49 -13.12 -3.41 -18.82
CA MET A 49 -11.65 -3.51 -18.71
C MET A 49 -11.22 -4.34 -17.49
N ASN A 50 -11.82 -4.10 -16.34
CA ASN A 50 -11.55 -4.83 -15.10
C ASN A 50 -12.87 -5.29 -14.46
N PRO A 51 -13.20 -6.61 -14.50
CA PRO A 51 -14.45 -7.13 -13.97
C PRO A 51 -14.58 -6.99 -12.44
N GLN A 52 -13.46 -6.87 -11.72
CA GLN A 52 -13.43 -6.59 -10.28
C GLN A 52 -13.57 -5.09 -9.97
N HIS A 53 -13.60 -4.25 -11.01
CA HIS A 53 -13.85 -2.81 -10.94
C HIS A 53 -13.09 -2.12 -9.80
N CYS A 54 -11.79 -2.42 -9.68
CA CYS A 54 -10.94 -1.96 -8.58
C CYS A 54 -9.79 -1.07 -9.08
N ILE A 55 -9.19 -0.34 -8.13
CA ILE A 55 -7.97 0.42 -8.35
C ILE A 55 -6.89 -0.04 -7.36
N PRO A 56 -5.60 -0.03 -7.74
CA PRO A 56 -5.08 0.36 -9.05
C PRO A 56 -5.42 -0.66 -10.14
N THR A 57 -5.71 -0.17 -11.34
CA THR A 57 -5.73 -0.96 -12.58
C THR A 57 -4.72 -0.33 -13.54
N MET A 58 -3.82 -1.12 -14.09
CA MET A 58 -2.83 -0.70 -15.07
C MET A 58 -3.20 -1.26 -16.45
N ASN A 59 -2.93 -0.50 -17.51
CA ASN A 59 -2.90 -0.99 -18.88
C ASN A 59 -1.55 -0.67 -19.49
N ASP A 60 -0.76 -1.70 -19.76
CA ASP A 60 0.55 -1.59 -20.38
C ASP A 60 0.53 -2.21 -21.78
N GLU A 61 0.43 -1.37 -22.81
CA GLU A 61 0.35 -1.77 -24.22
C GLU A 61 -0.66 -2.91 -24.50
N GLY A 62 -1.81 -2.90 -23.81
CA GLY A 62 -2.87 -3.91 -23.94
C GLY A 62 -2.88 -4.98 -22.85
N LEU A 63 -1.81 -5.09 -22.05
CA LEU A 63 -1.82 -5.90 -20.83
C LEU A 63 -2.54 -5.14 -19.72
N VAL A 64 -3.81 -5.50 -19.51
CA VAL A 64 -4.60 -5.00 -18.37
C VAL A 64 -4.32 -5.84 -17.13
N LEU A 65 -3.84 -5.21 -16.06
CA LEU A 65 -3.49 -5.86 -14.80
C LEU A 65 -3.97 -5.05 -13.60
N TRP A 66 -4.63 -5.70 -12.65
CA TRP A 66 -4.97 -5.15 -11.34
C TRP A 66 -4.30 -5.98 -10.24
N GLU A 67 -4.53 -5.64 -8.97
CA GLU A 67 -3.78 -6.09 -7.78
C GLU A 67 -2.41 -5.42 -7.65
N SER A 68 -2.28 -4.50 -6.69
CA SER A 68 -1.08 -3.65 -6.57
C SER A 68 0.20 -4.46 -6.43
N ARG A 69 0.21 -5.53 -5.65
CA ARG A 69 1.42 -6.34 -5.42
C ARG A 69 1.83 -7.15 -6.66
N ALA A 70 0.87 -7.55 -7.49
CA ALA A 70 1.16 -8.15 -8.80
C ALA A 70 1.71 -7.12 -9.78
N ILE A 71 1.14 -5.90 -9.80
CA ILE A 71 1.66 -4.78 -10.59
C ILE A 71 3.09 -4.44 -10.15
N LEU A 72 3.39 -4.36 -8.85
CA LEU A 72 4.75 -4.10 -8.37
C LEU A 72 5.76 -5.13 -8.90
N ALA A 73 5.44 -6.42 -8.78
CA ALA A 73 6.28 -7.51 -9.27
C ALA A 73 6.49 -7.42 -10.79
N TYR A 74 5.42 -7.15 -11.55
CA TYR A 74 5.48 -6.95 -13.00
C TYR A 74 6.38 -5.76 -13.37
N LEU A 75 6.18 -4.60 -12.75
CA LEU A 75 6.92 -3.39 -13.09
C LEU A 75 8.42 -3.55 -12.83
N VAL A 76 8.82 -4.18 -11.73
CA VAL A 76 10.25 -4.48 -11.50
C VAL A 76 10.77 -5.46 -12.55
N ALA A 77 10.01 -6.50 -12.91
CA ALA A 77 10.46 -7.47 -13.90
C ALA A 77 10.56 -6.89 -15.33
N ALA A 78 9.65 -6.00 -15.71
CA ALA A 78 9.55 -5.43 -17.05
C ALA A 78 10.42 -4.17 -17.24
N TYR A 79 10.52 -3.32 -16.21
CA TYR A 79 11.14 -1.99 -16.29
C TYR A 79 12.32 -1.81 -15.32
N GLY A 80 12.59 -2.78 -14.45
CA GLY A 80 13.71 -2.75 -13.52
C GLY A 80 15.07 -2.71 -14.23
N LYS A 81 15.95 -1.82 -13.76
CA LYS A 81 17.35 -1.76 -14.21
C LYS A 81 18.23 -2.83 -13.55
N SER A 82 17.76 -3.39 -12.45
CA SER A 82 18.37 -4.49 -11.70
C SER A 82 17.26 -5.34 -11.08
N ASP A 83 17.61 -6.50 -10.55
CA ASP A 83 16.70 -7.35 -9.78
C ASP A 83 16.69 -7.02 -8.28
N GLU A 84 17.35 -5.95 -7.83
CA GLU A 84 17.47 -5.62 -6.39
C GLU A 84 16.11 -5.45 -5.69
N LEU A 85 15.15 -4.76 -6.34
CA LEU A 85 13.83 -4.55 -5.75
C LEU A 85 12.97 -5.83 -5.74
N TYR A 86 13.27 -6.79 -6.60
CA TYR A 86 12.59 -8.08 -6.67
C TYR A 86 13.58 -9.17 -7.12
N PRO A 87 14.39 -9.74 -6.20
CA PRO A 87 15.54 -10.58 -6.54
C PRO A 87 15.17 -11.83 -7.34
N THR A 88 16.01 -12.25 -8.28
CA THR A 88 15.77 -13.46 -9.09
C THR A 88 16.16 -14.76 -8.37
N ASP A 89 17.02 -14.68 -7.35
CA ASP A 89 17.29 -15.82 -6.45
C ASP A 89 15.97 -16.29 -5.82
N ILE A 90 15.61 -17.54 -6.08
CA ILE A 90 14.30 -18.07 -5.70
C ILE A 90 14.07 -18.11 -4.19
N ARG A 91 15.13 -18.24 -3.39
CA ARG A 91 15.03 -18.30 -1.93
C ARG A 91 14.78 -16.91 -1.36
N VAL A 92 15.45 -15.88 -1.89
CA VAL A 92 15.20 -14.49 -1.51
C VAL A 92 13.83 -14.04 -2.01
N ARG A 93 13.49 -14.36 -3.27
CA ARG A 93 12.17 -14.08 -3.85
C ARG A 93 11.03 -14.67 -3.03
N ALA A 94 11.16 -15.92 -2.58
CA ALA A 94 10.17 -16.56 -1.74
C ALA A 94 9.89 -15.78 -0.44
N LEU A 95 10.92 -15.15 0.15
CA LEU A 95 10.73 -14.29 1.33
C LEU A 95 10.01 -12.98 0.97
N VAL A 96 10.36 -12.35 -0.16
CA VAL A 96 9.66 -11.16 -0.67
C VAL A 96 8.19 -11.49 -0.92
N ASP A 97 7.90 -12.55 -1.66
CA ASP A 97 6.54 -13.00 -1.95
C ASP A 97 5.77 -13.30 -0.66
N GLN A 98 6.39 -13.95 0.32
CA GLN A 98 5.76 -14.21 1.61
C GLN A 98 5.41 -12.92 2.36
N ARG A 99 6.23 -11.86 2.27
CA ARG A 99 5.91 -10.54 2.84
C ARG A 99 4.79 -9.84 2.08
N LEU A 100 4.78 -9.92 0.74
CA LEU A 100 3.70 -9.39 -0.08
C LEU A 100 2.36 -10.05 0.28
N GLN A 101 2.34 -11.37 0.42
CA GLN A 101 1.15 -12.13 0.81
C GLN A 101 0.75 -11.85 2.27
N PHE A 102 1.71 -11.70 3.18
CA PHE A 102 1.43 -11.28 4.56
C PHE A 102 0.78 -9.89 4.59
N ASP A 103 1.30 -8.93 3.82
CA ASP A 103 0.73 -7.59 3.76
C ASP A 103 -0.70 -7.63 3.18
N LEU A 104 -0.93 -8.30 2.05
CA LEU A 104 -2.27 -8.42 1.46
C LEU A 104 -3.27 -9.17 2.36
N GLY A 105 -2.91 -10.39 2.74
CA GLY A 105 -3.81 -11.34 3.38
C GLY A 105 -3.90 -11.23 4.90
N THR A 106 -3.05 -10.41 5.52
CA THR A 106 -3.02 -10.25 6.99
C THR A 106 -2.98 -8.79 7.42
N LEU A 107 -1.89 -8.06 7.13
CA LEU A 107 -1.70 -6.73 7.73
C LEU A 107 -2.66 -5.68 7.15
N TYR A 108 -2.64 -5.51 5.83
CA TYR A 108 -3.53 -4.58 5.13
C TYR A 108 -5.00 -5.00 5.29
N MET A 109 -5.31 -6.30 5.17
CA MET A 109 -6.66 -6.81 5.40
C MET A 109 -7.19 -6.41 6.79
N ARG A 110 -6.43 -6.67 7.87
CA ARG A 110 -6.85 -6.32 9.23
C ARG A 110 -6.92 -4.80 9.46
N LEU A 111 -6.07 -4.02 8.80
CA LEU A 111 -6.16 -2.55 8.78
C LEU A 111 -7.50 -2.13 8.17
N THR A 112 -7.84 -2.66 6.99
CA THR A 112 -9.08 -2.30 6.29
C THR A 112 -10.31 -2.76 7.07
N ASP A 113 -10.30 -3.97 7.63
CA ASP A 113 -11.41 -4.50 8.44
C ASP A 113 -11.74 -3.61 9.63
N TYR A 114 -10.71 -3.03 10.26
CA TYR A 114 -10.84 -2.19 11.44
C TYR A 114 -11.23 -0.75 11.09
N TYR A 115 -10.56 -0.11 10.13
CA TYR A 115 -10.74 1.32 9.85
C TYR A 115 -11.80 1.63 8.80
N PHE A 116 -11.94 0.81 7.75
CA PHE A 116 -12.74 1.19 6.58
C PHE A 116 -14.26 1.19 6.84
N PRO A 117 -14.84 0.26 7.63
CA PRO A 117 -16.26 0.34 7.99
C PRO A 117 -16.63 1.67 8.66
N THR A 118 -15.79 2.14 9.58
CA THR A 118 -15.98 3.45 10.23
C THR A 118 -15.84 4.60 9.24
N MET A 119 -14.81 4.57 8.39
CA MET A 119 -14.52 5.64 7.45
C MET A 119 -15.60 5.79 6.36
N PHE A 120 -16.13 4.69 5.82
CA PHE A 120 -17.06 4.73 4.69
C PHE A 120 -18.54 4.74 5.10
N ILE A 121 -18.91 4.01 6.16
CA ILE A 121 -20.31 3.85 6.55
C ILE A 121 -20.60 4.28 8.00
N GLY A 122 -19.61 4.83 8.71
CA GLY A 122 -19.81 5.35 10.07
C GLY A 122 -20.01 4.28 11.14
N ALA A 123 -19.62 3.02 10.87
CA ALA A 123 -19.72 1.96 11.86
C ALA A 123 -18.82 2.25 13.09
N PRO A 124 -19.20 1.82 14.31
CA PRO A 124 -18.34 1.94 15.48
C PRO A 124 -17.07 1.09 15.30
N LEU A 125 -15.98 1.51 15.95
CA LEU A 125 -14.75 0.73 16.00
C LEU A 125 -14.97 -0.57 16.78
N ASP A 126 -14.41 -1.65 16.26
CA ASP A 126 -14.55 -3.01 16.80
C ASP A 126 -13.26 -3.43 17.51
N GLU A 127 -13.32 -3.62 18.82
CA GLU A 127 -12.17 -4.02 19.64
C GLU A 127 -11.62 -5.42 19.30
N GLY A 128 -12.47 -6.33 18.83
CA GLY A 128 -12.03 -7.64 18.34
C GLY A 128 -11.20 -7.53 17.06
N LYS A 129 -11.59 -6.64 16.14
CA LYS A 129 -10.81 -6.32 14.95
C LYS A 129 -9.53 -5.55 15.29
N ARG A 130 -9.59 -4.65 16.27
CA ARG A 130 -8.41 -3.96 16.80
C ARG A 130 -7.38 -4.95 17.35
N ALA A 131 -7.81 -5.91 18.16
CA ALA A 131 -6.93 -6.93 18.72
C ALA A 131 -6.25 -7.76 17.62
N LYS A 132 -6.99 -8.16 16.57
CA LYS A 132 -6.41 -8.82 15.40
C LYS A 132 -5.41 -7.92 14.69
N LEU A 133 -5.70 -6.64 14.47
CA LEU A 133 -4.74 -5.73 13.87
C LEU A 133 -3.46 -5.62 14.73
N SER A 134 -3.58 -5.45 16.04
CA SER A 134 -2.44 -5.43 16.98
C SER A 134 -1.61 -6.71 16.96
N GLU A 135 -2.25 -7.88 16.80
CA GLU A 135 -1.56 -9.15 16.62
C GLU A 135 -0.73 -9.18 15.32
N ALA A 136 -1.29 -8.71 14.20
CA ALA A 136 -0.57 -8.68 12.93
C ALA A 136 0.61 -7.69 12.95
N VAL A 137 0.43 -6.53 13.59
CA VAL A 137 1.52 -5.58 13.85
C VAL A 137 2.58 -6.22 14.75
N GLY A 138 2.18 -7.00 15.75
CA GLY A 138 3.10 -7.79 16.59
C GLY A 138 3.93 -8.79 15.80
N TRP A 139 3.30 -9.59 14.94
CA TRP A 139 4.00 -10.52 14.06
C TRP A 139 4.98 -9.81 13.13
N PHE A 140 4.59 -8.67 12.55
CA PHE A 140 5.50 -7.92 11.69
C PHE A 140 6.70 -7.36 12.48
N ASN A 141 6.49 -6.91 13.71
CA ASN A 141 7.58 -6.47 14.58
C ASN A 141 8.56 -7.61 14.89
N THR A 142 8.08 -8.83 15.13
CA THR A 142 8.94 -10.03 15.31
C THR A 142 9.65 -10.41 14.02
N ILE A 143 8.99 -10.33 12.86
CA ILE A 143 9.60 -10.58 11.55
C ILE A 143 10.82 -9.68 11.32
N LEU A 144 10.77 -8.43 11.79
CA LEU A 144 11.84 -7.44 11.66
C LEU A 144 12.96 -7.59 12.71
N GLU A 145 12.82 -8.50 13.67
CA GLU A 145 13.87 -8.72 14.68
C GLU A 145 15.17 -9.16 14.03
N GLY A 146 16.25 -8.41 14.28
CA GLY A 146 17.57 -8.65 13.70
C GLY A 146 17.70 -8.33 12.20
N ARG A 147 16.71 -7.68 11.58
CA ARG A 147 16.73 -7.34 10.14
C ARG A 147 16.70 -5.84 9.90
N GLN A 148 17.30 -5.41 8.79
CA GLN A 148 17.21 -4.01 8.35
C GLN A 148 15.95 -3.75 7.50
N PHE A 149 15.62 -4.70 6.62
CA PHE A 149 14.46 -4.67 5.73
C PHE A 149 13.64 -5.97 5.89
N ALA A 150 12.40 -5.95 5.40
CA ALA A 150 11.39 -6.95 5.73
C ALA A 150 11.70 -8.35 5.17
N ALA A 151 12.32 -8.42 3.99
CA ALA A 151 12.53 -9.66 3.25
C ALA A 151 13.99 -9.98 2.92
N ALA A 152 14.84 -8.96 2.75
CA ALA A 152 16.23 -9.09 2.34
C ALA A 152 17.13 -8.15 3.17
N GLU A 153 18.44 -8.18 2.91
CA GLU A 153 19.41 -7.23 3.49
C GLU A 153 19.33 -5.82 2.86
N HIS A 154 18.59 -5.70 1.75
CA HIS A 154 18.33 -4.45 1.02
C HIS A 154 16.81 -4.24 0.86
N PHE A 155 16.43 -3.01 0.47
CA PHE A 155 15.04 -2.64 0.26
C PHE A 155 14.43 -3.38 -0.93
N THR A 156 13.21 -3.89 -0.78
CA THR A 156 12.48 -4.61 -1.84
C THR A 156 11.06 -4.09 -2.01
N ILE A 157 10.33 -4.58 -3.01
CA ILE A 157 8.89 -4.28 -3.16
C ILE A 157 8.05 -4.73 -1.95
N ALA A 158 8.54 -5.66 -1.12
CA ALA A 158 7.90 -6.00 0.14
C ALA A 158 7.94 -4.82 1.12
N ASP A 159 9.10 -4.19 1.30
CA ASP A 159 9.24 -3.00 2.14
C ASP A 159 8.37 -1.86 1.64
N LEU A 160 8.29 -1.68 0.32
CA LEU A 160 7.49 -0.63 -0.30
C LEU A 160 5.99 -0.75 0.04
N THR A 161 5.39 -1.93 -0.13
CA THR A 161 3.96 -2.12 0.17
C THR A 161 3.70 -2.05 1.68
N LEU A 162 4.58 -2.65 2.49
CA LEU A 162 4.48 -2.61 3.95
C LEU A 162 4.63 -1.17 4.46
N LEU A 163 5.51 -0.36 3.87
CA LEU A 163 5.72 1.05 4.24
C LEU A 163 4.44 1.84 4.07
N VAL A 164 3.75 1.65 2.94
CA VAL A 164 2.46 2.29 2.67
C VAL A 164 1.41 1.84 3.70
N THR A 165 1.35 0.56 4.04
CA THR A 165 0.43 0.03 5.06
C THR A 165 0.72 0.60 6.45
N VAL A 166 1.99 0.59 6.90
CA VAL A 166 2.37 1.05 8.25
C VAL A 166 2.31 2.56 8.39
N SER A 167 2.70 3.33 7.37
CA SER A 167 2.50 4.78 7.36
C SER A 167 1.00 5.15 7.41
N GLN A 168 0.13 4.33 6.82
CA GLN A 168 -1.31 4.52 6.97
C GLN A 168 -1.79 4.24 8.41
N LEU A 169 -1.24 3.23 9.09
CA LEU A 169 -1.52 2.99 10.51
C LEU A 169 -1.08 4.19 11.37
N GLU A 170 0.10 4.75 11.10
CA GLU A 170 0.59 5.96 11.76
C GLU A 170 -0.36 7.14 11.55
N ALA A 171 -0.81 7.39 10.31
CA ALA A 171 -1.77 8.44 9.99
C ALA A 171 -3.16 8.23 10.62
N PHE A 172 -3.55 6.97 10.88
CA PHE A 172 -4.75 6.62 11.65
C PHE A 172 -4.54 6.65 13.18
N ASN A 173 -3.41 7.17 13.66
CA ASN A 173 -3.05 7.23 15.09
C ASN A 173 -3.02 5.86 15.78
N PHE A 174 -2.70 4.79 15.05
CA PHE A 174 -2.43 3.49 15.68
C PHE A 174 -1.17 3.60 16.55
N GLU A 175 -1.21 3.05 17.77
CA GLU A 175 -0.09 3.16 18.70
C GLU A 175 1.09 2.27 18.29
N LEU A 176 2.08 2.86 17.60
CA LEU A 176 3.29 2.14 17.18
C LEU A 176 4.42 2.16 18.22
N ARG A 177 4.30 2.91 19.33
CA ARG A 177 5.35 3.06 20.35
C ARG A 177 5.91 1.73 20.88
N PRO A 178 5.09 0.70 21.18
CA PRO A 178 5.57 -0.59 21.68
C PRO A 178 6.40 -1.40 20.66
N TYR A 179 6.25 -1.12 19.36
CA TYR A 179 6.83 -1.93 18.28
C TYR A 179 8.16 -1.32 17.80
N LYS A 180 9.22 -1.50 18.62
CA LYS A 180 10.55 -0.92 18.38
C LYS A 180 11.09 -1.21 16.97
N HIS A 181 10.99 -2.46 16.50
CA HIS A 181 11.57 -2.86 15.21
C HIS A 181 10.80 -2.23 14.05
N ILE A 182 9.47 -2.16 14.14
CA ILE A 182 8.66 -1.44 13.14
C ILE A 182 9.04 0.03 13.09
N ARG A 183 9.18 0.71 14.23
CA ARG A 183 9.54 2.14 14.22
C ARG A 183 10.91 2.39 13.58
N GLN A 184 11.90 1.55 13.89
CA GLN A 184 13.24 1.66 13.31
C GLN A 184 13.24 1.37 11.80
N TRP A 185 12.52 0.32 11.39
CA TRP A 185 12.34 -0.03 9.98
C TRP A 185 11.57 1.05 9.20
N LEU A 186 10.52 1.63 9.81
CA LEU A 186 9.68 2.65 9.19
C LEU A 186 10.49 3.90 8.85
N GLU A 187 11.27 4.41 9.81
CA GLU A 187 12.13 5.58 9.58
C GLU A 187 13.19 5.29 8.51
N ARG A 188 13.83 4.12 8.54
CA ARG A 188 14.78 3.70 7.51
C ARG A 188 14.13 3.64 6.12
N CYS A 189 12.91 3.11 6.03
CA CYS A 189 12.18 3.05 4.76
C CYS A 189 11.81 4.44 4.27
N LYS A 190 11.29 5.32 5.13
CA LYS A 190 11.00 6.73 4.80
C LYS A 190 12.24 7.44 4.28
N GLU A 191 13.39 7.30 4.95
CA GLU A 191 14.67 7.85 4.50
C GLU A 191 15.07 7.30 3.12
N HIS A 192 14.95 5.98 2.92
CA HIS A 192 15.28 5.33 1.66
C HIS A 192 14.42 5.85 0.49
N VAL A 193 13.12 6.05 0.72
CA VAL A 193 12.21 6.49 -0.35
C VAL A 193 12.03 8.01 -0.44
N ALA A 194 12.62 8.79 0.47
CA ALA A 194 12.51 10.25 0.49
C ALA A 194 12.88 10.94 -0.85
N PRO A 195 13.93 10.50 -1.59
CA PRO A 195 14.27 11.09 -2.88
C PRO A 195 13.25 10.83 -4.01
N TYR A 196 12.28 9.94 -3.79
CA TYR A 196 11.29 9.52 -4.79
C TYR A 196 9.90 10.07 -4.49
N ASP A 197 9.85 11.35 -4.10
CA ASP A 197 8.63 12.11 -3.82
C ASP A 197 7.74 11.48 -2.73
N TYR A 198 8.36 10.83 -1.72
CA TYR A 198 7.62 10.11 -0.66
C TYR A 198 6.57 10.96 0.05
N GLU A 199 6.88 12.21 0.40
CA GLU A 199 5.94 13.06 1.12
C GLU A 199 4.73 13.42 0.25
N GLU A 200 4.94 13.69 -1.04
CA GLU A 200 3.88 14.01 -1.97
C GLU A 200 3.00 12.80 -2.29
N LEU A 201 3.63 11.66 -2.57
CA LEU A 201 2.93 10.46 -3.06
C LEU A 201 2.37 9.59 -1.93
N ASN A 202 2.98 9.64 -0.75
CA ASN A 202 2.59 8.79 0.38
C ASN A 202 2.27 9.56 1.66
N GLY A 203 3.21 10.33 2.21
CA GLY A 203 3.06 10.98 3.53
C GLY A 203 1.80 11.84 3.63
N SER A 204 1.68 12.84 2.76
CA SER A 204 0.52 13.74 2.69
C SER A 204 -0.79 13.00 2.38
N LYS A 205 -0.75 11.95 1.56
CA LYS A 205 -1.92 11.18 1.14
C LYS A 205 -2.41 10.21 2.22
N ALA A 206 -1.50 9.65 3.02
CA ALA A 206 -1.82 8.89 4.22
C ALA A 206 -2.49 9.80 5.26
N THR A 207 -1.93 11.00 5.49
CA THR A 207 -2.49 12.02 6.38
C THR A 207 -3.90 12.42 5.96
N LEU A 208 -4.13 12.68 4.66
CA LEU A 208 -5.45 12.99 4.12
C LEU A 208 -6.48 11.90 4.45
N MET A 209 -6.13 10.63 4.25
CA MET A 209 -7.01 9.51 4.63
C MET A 209 -7.22 9.42 6.15
N GLY A 210 -6.17 9.70 6.93
CA GLY A 210 -6.25 9.80 8.40
C GLY A 210 -7.23 10.88 8.86
N ASP A 211 -7.21 12.04 8.23
CA ASP A 211 -8.10 13.16 8.55
C ASP A 211 -9.54 12.90 8.13
N MET A 212 -9.77 12.21 7.00
CA MET A 212 -11.10 11.71 6.62
C MET A 212 -11.67 10.77 7.70
N PHE A 213 -10.86 9.84 8.21
CA PHE A 213 -11.27 8.95 9.29
C PHE A 213 -11.60 9.71 10.59
N LYS A 214 -10.74 10.66 11.01
CA LYS A 214 -11.00 11.50 12.19
C LYS A 214 -12.29 12.32 12.03
N ALA A 215 -12.51 12.90 10.85
CA ALA A 215 -13.73 13.67 10.57
C ALA A 215 -14.99 12.79 10.73
N LYS A 216 -14.94 11.54 10.26
CA LYS A 216 -16.05 10.58 10.42
C LYS A 216 -16.29 10.19 11.89
N MET A 217 -15.22 9.96 12.65
CA MET A 217 -15.33 9.70 14.09
C MET A 217 -15.98 10.88 14.84
N ASN A 218 -15.60 12.11 14.52
CA ASN A 218 -16.17 13.30 15.15
C ASN A 218 -17.66 13.50 14.79
N GLN A 219 -18.05 13.18 13.55
CA GLN A 219 -19.46 13.20 13.14
C GLN A 219 -20.30 12.20 13.91
N ALA A 220 -19.79 10.97 14.13
CA ALA A 220 -20.49 9.94 14.88
C ALA A 220 -20.62 10.26 16.38
N ALA A 221 -19.65 10.96 16.97
CA ALA A 221 -19.69 11.36 18.38
C ALA A 221 -20.62 12.55 18.68
N ALA A 222 -21.02 13.30 17.64
CA ALA A 222 -21.91 14.45 17.75
C ALA A 222 -23.41 14.11 17.56
N GLN A 223 -23.73 12.85 17.25
CA GLN A 223 -25.08 12.32 17.09
C GLN A 223 -25.49 11.50 18.32
#